data_AF-A0A2V8Q8X3-F1
#
_entry.id   AF-A0A2V8Q8X3-F1
#
_cell.length_a   1.000
_cell.length_b   1.000
_cell.length_c   1.000
_cell.angle_alpha   90.00
_cell.angle_beta   90.00
_cell.angle_gamma   90.00
#
_symmetry.space_group_name_H-M   'P 1'
#
loop_
_entity.id
_entity.type
_entity.pdbx_description
1 polymer ?
#
loop_
_entity_poly.entity_id
_entity_poly.type
_entity_poly.pdbx_seq_one_letter_code
_entity_poly.pdbx_strand_id
1 'polypeptide(L)'
;MDTLLKDLRYGIRSLLKRPAFTVVAVLTLGLGIGVNTAIFSVINAVLLRPLPYADPARLITFRSNQSAPDLDDIQAQSKTLSKFGGMVVQPLAYTAGAEPIQIEIGQVTGSFFETFGVTPERGRYITAGDDKTGAPHVVVLSHEL
;
A
#
# COMPACT_ATOMS: atom_id res chain seq x y z
N MET A 1 29.50 -41.57 -6.18
CA MET A 1 28.66 -40.63 -6.96
C MET A 1 27.89 -41.31 -8.09
N ASP A 2 28.44 -42.34 -8.74
CA ASP A 2 27.76 -43.05 -9.84
C ASP A 2 26.46 -43.77 -9.45
N THR A 3 26.28 -44.07 -8.17
CA THR A 3 25.08 -44.71 -7.63
C THR A 3 23.88 -43.76 -7.62
N LEU A 4 24.05 -42.54 -7.10
CA LEU A 4 22.98 -41.52 -7.06
C LEU A 4 22.47 -41.15 -8.46
N LEU A 5 23.38 -41.03 -9.43
CA LEU A 5 23.02 -40.75 -10.83
C LEU A 5 22.25 -41.91 -11.48
N LYS A 6 22.61 -43.17 -11.17
CA LYS A 6 21.89 -44.34 -11.63
C LYS A 6 20.50 -44.43 -10.99
N ASP A 7 20.38 -44.14 -9.70
CA ASP A 7 19.12 -44.16 -8.97
C ASP A 7 18.16 -43.07 -9.48
N LEU A 8 18.66 -41.86 -9.72
CA LEU A 8 17.86 -40.77 -10.29
C LEU A 8 17.37 -41.11 -11.71
N ARG A 9 18.24 -41.66 -12.56
CA ARG A 9 17.88 -42.08 -13.93
C ARG A 9 16.85 -43.21 -13.91
N TYR A 10 16.99 -44.15 -12.98
CA TYR A 10 16.04 -45.25 -12.81
C TYR A 10 14.68 -44.73 -12.30
N GLY A 11 14.68 -43.81 -11.34
CA GLY A 11 13.48 -43.15 -10.83
C GLY A 11 12.70 -42.40 -11.91
N ILE A 12 13.38 -41.57 -12.71
CA ILE A 12 12.77 -40.86 -13.84
C ILE A 12 12.17 -41.85 -14.85
N ARG A 13 12.89 -42.92 -15.18
CA ARG A 13 12.40 -43.95 -16.10
C ARG A 13 11.18 -44.68 -15.55
N SER A 14 11.11 -44.88 -14.23
CA SER A 14 9.95 -45.48 -13.55
C SER A 14 8.72 -44.57 -13.64
N LEU A 15 8.88 -43.26 -13.42
CA LEU A 15 7.82 -42.27 -13.55
C LEU A 15 7.26 -42.21 -14.97
N LEU A 16 8.14 -42.22 -15.98
CA LEU A 16 7.73 -42.22 -17.39
C LEU A 16 6.97 -43.49 -17.82
N LYS A 17 7.16 -44.62 -17.10
CA LYS A 17 6.42 -45.87 -17.35
C LYS A 17 4.99 -45.85 -16.80
N ARG A 18 4.65 -44.93 -15.89
CA ARG A 18 3.32 -44.82 -15.27
C ARG A 18 2.76 -43.39 -15.38
N PRO A 19 2.52 -42.90 -16.60
CA PRO A 19 2.27 -41.48 -16.87
C PRO A 19 1.02 -40.95 -16.14
N ALA A 20 -0.07 -41.71 -16.09
CA ALA A 20 -1.30 -41.26 -15.44
C ALA A 20 -1.11 -40.98 -13.93
N PHE A 21 -0.45 -41.90 -13.22
CA PHE A 21 -0.15 -41.71 -11.79
C PHE A 21 0.81 -40.55 -11.56
N THR A 22 1.86 -40.45 -12.37
CA THR A 22 2.83 -39.34 -12.27
C THR A 22 2.18 -37.99 -12.53
N VAL A 23 1.29 -37.87 -13.52
CA VAL A 23 0.58 -36.61 -13.80
C VAL A 23 -0.29 -36.20 -12.62
N VAL A 24 -1.08 -37.12 -12.05
CA VAL A 24 -1.91 -36.81 -10.87
C VAL A 24 -1.04 -36.39 -9.68
N ALA A 25 0.05 -37.11 -9.42
CA ALA A 25 0.97 -36.78 -8.33
C ALA A 25 1.62 -35.39 -8.51
N VAL A 26 2.09 -35.07 -9.72
CA VAL A 26 2.71 -33.77 -10.05
C VAL A 26 1.68 -32.64 -9.92
N LEU A 27 0.45 -32.83 -10.41
CA LEU A 27 -0.61 -31.82 -10.30
C LEU A 27 -0.99 -31.56 -8.84
N THR A 28 -1.17 -32.61 -8.04
CA THR A 28 -1.51 -32.48 -6.62
C THR A 28 -0.39 -31.77 -5.84
N LEU A 29 0.87 -32.17 -6.06
CA LEU A 29 2.02 -31.51 -5.43
C LEU A 29 2.17 -30.05 -5.89
N GLY A 30 2.06 -29.82 -7.20
CA GLY A 30 2.15 -28.48 -7.78
C GLY A 30 1.06 -27.55 -7.26
N LEU A 31 -0.17 -28.04 -7.14
CA LEU A 31 -1.29 -27.28 -6.60
C LEU A 31 -1.10 -26.98 -5.11
N GLY A 32 -0.67 -27.96 -4.31
CA GLY A 32 -0.38 -27.75 -2.89
C GLY A 32 0.73 -26.71 -2.65
N ILE A 33 1.82 -26.79 -3.43
CA ILE A 33 2.93 -25.82 -3.36
C ILE A 33 2.46 -24.44 -3.85
N GLY A 34 1.73 -24.40 -4.96
CA GLY A 34 1.25 -23.17 -5.59
C GLY A 34 0.29 -22.40 -4.69
N VAL A 35 -0.67 -23.09 -4.06
CA VAL A 35 -1.65 -22.46 -3.15
C VAL A 35 -0.96 -21.83 -1.95
N ASN A 36 -0.06 -22.55 -1.29
CA ASN A 36 0.68 -22.02 -0.13
C ASN A 36 1.54 -20.80 -0.54
N THR A 37 2.20 -20.88 -1.70
CA THR A 37 3.01 -19.79 -2.23
C THR A 37 2.16 -18.56 -2.59
N ALA A 38 1.00 -18.76 -3.21
CA ALA A 38 0.08 -17.69 -3.60
C ALA A 38 -0.48 -16.97 -2.37
N ILE A 39 -0.93 -17.73 -1.36
CA ILE A 39 -1.42 -17.15 -0.10
C ILE A 39 -0.33 -16.31 0.56
N PHE A 40 0.89 -16.86 0.69
CA PHE A 40 2.00 -16.12 1.29
C PHE A 40 2.38 -14.88 0.46
N SER A 41 2.35 -14.97 -0.87
CA SER A 41 2.65 -13.82 -1.74
C SER A 41 1.65 -12.69 -1.56
N VAL A 42 0.35 -13.00 -1.43
CA VAL A 42 -0.69 -11.99 -1.17
C VAL A 42 -0.53 -11.39 0.22
N ILE A 43 -0.34 -12.22 1.25
CA ILE A 43 -0.07 -11.74 2.62
C ILE A 43 1.17 -10.85 2.64
N ASN A 44 2.23 -11.24 1.94
CA ASN A 44 3.45 -10.45 1.89
C ASN A 44 3.24 -9.12 1.17
N ALA A 45 2.50 -9.11 0.05
CA ALA A 45 2.22 -7.90 -0.70
C ALA A 45 1.30 -6.92 0.04
N VAL A 46 0.32 -7.43 0.81
CA VAL A 46 -0.72 -6.62 1.45
C VAL A 46 -0.38 -6.26 2.91
N LEU A 47 0.20 -7.20 3.67
CA LEU A 47 0.38 -7.06 5.13
C LEU A 47 1.84 -6.88 5.55
N LEU A 48 2.80 -7.53 4.87
CA LEU A 48 4.19 -7.57 5.35
C LEU A 48 5.13 -6.63 4.62
N ARG A 49 4.81 -6.23 3.38
CA ARG A 49 5.59 -5.23 2.67
C ARG A 49 5.27 -3.88 3.33
N PRO A 50 6.22 -3.27 4.06
CA PRO A 50 5.96 -2.00 4.70
C PRO A 50 5.54 -1.00 3.62
N LEU A 51 4.43 -0.30 3.86
CA LEU A 51 4.07 0.87 3.08
C LEU A 51 5.31 1.78 3.02
N PRO A 52 5.62 2.40 1.86
CA PRO A 52 6.84 3.18 1.65
C PRO A 52 6.81 4.52 2.39
N TYR A 53 6.54 4.49 3.68
CA TYR A 53 6.64 5.59 4.62
C TYR A 53 8.02 5.56 5.27
N ALA A 54 8.51 6.72 5.71
CA ALA A 54 9.84 6.81 6.30
C ALA A 54 9.97 5.97 7.58
N ASP A 55 8.92 5.92 8.40
CA ASP A 55 8.90 5.16 9.66
C ASP A 55 7.51 4.57 9.95
N PRO A 56 7.13 3.45 9.30
CA PRO A 56 5.78 2.89 9.37
C PRO A 56 5.40 2.38 10.77
N ALA A 57 6.38 2.01 11.60
CA ALA A 57 6.15 1.50 12.95
C ALA A 57 5.67 2.60 13.94
N ARG A 58 5.85 3.88 13.57
CA ARG A 58 5.46 5.04 14.40
C ARG A 58 4.18 5.72 13.93
N LEU A 59 3.53 5.19 12.90
CA LEU A 59 2.28 5.74 12.38
C LEU A 59 1.09 5.07 13.07
N ILE A 60 0.16 5.90 13.54
CA ILE A 60 -1.12 5.47 14.09
C ILE A 60 -2.21 6.20 13.33
N THR A 61 -3.21 5.45 12.86
CA THR A 61 -4.38 6.02 12.20
C THR A 61 -5.54 6.06 13.18
N PHE A 62 -6.21 7.20 13.28
CA PHE A 62 -7.44 7.35 14.03
C PHE A 62 -8.57 7.67 13.05
N ARG A 63 -9.65 6.89 13.10
CA ARG A 63 -10.89 7.23 12.39
C ARG A 63 -11.81 7.92 13.39
N SER A 64 -11.77 9.23 13.39
CA SER A 64 -12.63 10.08 14.23
C SER A 64 -13.11 11.27 13.42
N ASN A 65 -14.33 11.72 13.70
CA ASN A 65 -14.94 12.84 12.99
C ASN A 65 -14.56 14.16 13.66
N GLN A 66 -13.26 14.42 13.77
CA GLN A 66 -12.70 15.60 14.40
C GLN A 66 -12.63 16.74 13.40
N SER A 67 -12.97 17.95 13.84
CA SER A 67 -12.77 19.15 13.03
C SER A 67 -11.29 19.54 13.01
N ALA A 68 -10.87 20.39 12.07
CA ALA A 68 -9.50 20.85 12.01
C ALA A 68 -9.01 21.52 13.32
N PRO A 69 -9.80 22.39 13.98
CA PRO A 69 -9.44 22.93 15.30
C PRO A 69 -9.25 21.85 16.38
N ASP A 70 -10.08 20.80 16.37
CA ASP A 70 -9.94 19.70 17.35
C ASP A 70 -8.61 18.95 17.15
N LEU A 71 -8.15 18.81 15.90
CA LEU A 71 -6.85 18.21 15.60
C LEU A 71 -5.70 19.07 16.14
N ASP A 72 -5.79 20.39 16.02
CA ASP A 72 -4.79 21.32 16.57
C ASP A 72 -4.74 21.22 18.10
N ASP A 73 -5.90 21.14 18.75
CA ASP A 73 -6.00 20.97 20.21
C ASP A 73 -5.42 19.62 20.66
N ILE A 74 -5.72 18.54 19.95
CA ILE A 74 -5.15 17.20 20.23
C ILE A 74 -3.64 17.24 20.04
N GLN A 75 -3.14 17.89 19.00
CA GLN A 75 -1.71 18.02 18.75
C GLN A 75 -1.01 18.84 19.85
N ALA A 76 -1.62 19.93 20.31
CA ALA A 76 -1.09 20.76 21.39
C ALA A 76 -1.07 20.04 22.75
N GLN A 77 -2.03 19.13 22.99
CA GLN A 77 -2.16 18.40 24.25
C GLN A 77 -1.39 17.06 24.27
N SER A 78 -1.02 16.52 23.11
CA SER A 78 -0.33 15.24 23.01
C SER A 78 1.14 15.36 23.42
N LYS A 79 1.58 14.45 24.30
CA LYS A 79 2.99 14.31 24.72
C LYS A 79 3.69 13.12 24.06
N THR A 80 2.92 12.23 23.44
CA THR A 80 3.41 10.95 22.90
C THR A 80 3.52 10.97 21.38
N LEU A 81 2.70 11.80 20.72
CA LEU A 81 2.67 11.90 19.26
C LEU A 81 3.39 13.18 18.83
N SER A 82 4.35 13.04 17.92
CA SER A 82 5.19 14.15 17.47
C SER A 82 4.55 15.00 16.37
N LYS A 83 3.71 14.40 15.53
CA LYS A 83 3.06 15.04 14.39
C LYS A 83 1.68 14.42 14.17
N PHE A 84 0.77 15.22 13.62
CA PHE A 84 -0.57 14.79 13.24
C PHE A 84 -0.83 15.22 11.80
N GLY A 85 -1.51 14.36 11.05
CA GLY A 85 -2.01 14.65 9.71
C GLY A 85 -3.47 14.28 9.64
N GLY A 86 -4.32 15.20 9.20
CA GLY A 86 -5.73 14.94 8.93
C GLY A 86 -5.96 14.70 7.44
N MET A 87 -6.93 13.84 7.12
CA MET A 87 -7.43 13.67 5.75
C MET A 87 -8.93 13.42 5.76
N VAL A 88 -9.64 14.12 4.89
CA VAL A 88 -11.04 13.87 4.55
C VAL A 88 -11.12 13.58 3.07
N VAL A 89 -11.71 12.44 2.72
CA VAL A 89 -11.99 12.05 1.35
C VAL A 89 -13.38 12.54 1.00
N GLN A 90 -13.50 13.27 -0.11
CA GLN A 90 -14.78 13.76 -0.59
C GLN A 90 -14.83 13.79 -2.12
N PRO A 91 -16.02 13.65 -2.72
CA PRO A 91 -16.18 13.88 -4.14
C PRO A 91 -16.08 15.37 -4.48
N LEU A 92 -15.43 15.68 -5.60
CA LEU A 92 -15.39 17.00 -6.22
C LEU A 92 -15.94 16.91 -7.64
N ALA A 93 -16.87 17.80 -7.99
CA ALA A 93 -17.29 17.98 -9.37
C ALA A 93 -16.20 18.77 -10.12
N TYR A 94 -15.55 18.12 -11.08
CA TYR A 94 -14.58 18.74 -11.97
C TYR A 94 -15.28 19.18 -13.26
N THR A 95 -15.37 20.49 -13.45
CA THR A 95 -16.12 21.12 -14.56
C THR A 95 -15.24 21.84 -15.57
N ALA A 96 -13.91 21.76 -15.44
CA ALA A 96 -12.99 22.45 -16.34
C ALA A 96 -12.69 21.67 -17.65
N GLY A 97 -13.20 20.43 -17.78
CA GLY A 97 -13.11 19.63 -18.99
C GLY A 97 -14.29 19.82 -19.95
N ALA A 98 -14.34 18.99 -21.01
CA ALA A 98 -15.45 19.02 -21.98
C ALA A 98 -16.78 18.55 -21.37
N GLU A 99 -16.73 17.60 -20.43
CA GLU A 99 -17.88 17.09 -19.69
C GLU A 99 -17.61 17.15 -18.18
N PRO A 100 -18.60 17.51 -17.34
CA PRO A 100 -18.48 17.43 -15.91
C PRO A 100 -18.27 15.98 -15.46
N ILE A 101 -17.18 15.73 -14.73
CA ILE A 101 -16.90 14.44 -14.10
C ILE A 101 -16.79 14.61 -12.59
N GLN A 102 -17.11 13.55 -11.86
CA GLN A 102 -16.92 13.50 -10.41
C GLN A 102 -15.61 12.79 -10.12
N ILE A 103 -14.69 13.47 -9.43
CA ILE A 103 -13.40 12.91 -9.01
C ILE A 103 -13.34 12.82 -7.50
N GLU A 104 -12.66 11.81 -6.98
CA GLU A 104 -12.43 11.67 -5.54
C GLU A 104 -11.18 12.47 -5.15
N ILE A 105 -11.31 13.36 -4.15
CA ILE A 105 -10.20 14.15 -3.65
C ILE A 105 -9.98 13.92 -2.17
N GLY A 106 -8.72 13.99 -1.74
CA GLY A 106 -8.34 14.07 -0.33
C GLY A 106 -8.04 15.51 0.05
N GLN A 107 -8.85 16.11 0.91
CA GLN A 107 -8.47 17.32 1.63
C GLN A 107 -7.61 16.92 2.82
N VAL A 108 -6.41 17.48 2.91
CA VAL A 108 -5.42 17.12 3.92
C VAL A 108 -4.91 18.35 4.66
N THR A 109 -4.46 18.17 5.90
CA THR A 109 -3.73 19.21 6.62
C THR A 109 -2.35 19.41 6.01
N GLY A 110 -1.76 20.59 6.18
CA GLY A 110 -0.42 20.91 5.69
C GLY A 110 0.70 20.09 6.33
N SER A 111 0.44 19.43 7.45
CA SER A 111 1.33 18.49 8.13
C SER A 111 1.19 17.04 7.63
N PHE A 112 0.22 16.74 6.76
CA PHE A 112 -0.13 15.38 6.36
C PHE A 112 1.04 14.63 5.70
N PHE A 113 1.59 15.16 4.61
CA PHE A 113 2.70 14.52 3.90
C PHE A 113 3.99 14.46 4.73
N GLU A 114 4.22 15.48 5.56
CA GLU A 114 5.35 15.53 6.49
C GLU A 114 5.25 14.45 7.58
N THR A 115 4.03 14.08 7.99
CA THR A 115 3.78 13.00 8.95
C THR A 115 4.19 11.64 8.39
N PHE A 116 3.96 11.40 7.09
CA PHE A 116 4.41 10.16 6.41
C PHE A 116 5.91 10.18 6.06
N GLY A 117 6.56 11.34 6.11
CA GLY A 117 7.97 11.51 5.74
C GLY A 117 8.25 11.22 4.27
N VAL A 118 7.27 11.42 3.40
CA VAL A 118 7.39 11.19 1.95
C VAL A 118 7.93 12.44 1.25
N THR A 119 8.60 12.23 0.11
CA THR A 119 9.12 13.31 -0.74
C THR A 119 8.38 13.35 -2.07
N PRO A 120 8.03 14.54 -2.58
CA PRO A 120 7.35 14.65 -3.86
C PRO A 120 8.30 14.27 -4.99
N GLU A 121 7.79 13.60 -6.03
CA GLU A 121 8.58 13.35 -7.24
C GLU A 121 8.89 14.67 -7.97
N ARG A 122 7.92 15.58 -8.00
CA ARG A 122 8.03 16.90 -8.64
C ARG A 122 7.32 17.97 -7.80
N GLY A 123 7.89 19.17 -7.80
CA GLY A 123 7.30 20.32 -7.13
C GLY A 123 7.40 20.25 -5.60
N ARG A 124 6.34 20.65 -4.91
CA ARG A 124 6.26 20.66 -3.43
C ARG A 124 4.94 20.05 -2.97
N TYR A 125 4.93 19.48 -1.77
CA TYR A 125 3.69 19.12 -1.10
C TYR A 125 2.99 20.35 -0.48
N ILE A 126 1.75 20.10 -0.04
CA ILE A 126 1.01 21.00 0.85
C ILE A 126 1.76 21.07 2.18
N THR A 127 1.88 22.27 2.74
CA THR A 127 2.62 22.58 3.97
C THR A 127 1.72 23.32 4.96
N ALA A 128 2.10 23.39 6.24
CA ALA A 128 1.33 24.12 7.25
C ALA A 128 1.12 25.62 6.94
N GLY A 129 1.92 26.20 6.02
CA GLY A 129 1.70 27.56 5.53
C GLY A 129 0.46 27.69 4.63
N ASP A 130 0.06 26.61 3.97
CA ASP A 130 -1.06 26.55 3.03
C ASP A 130 -2.42 26.39 3.75
N ASP A 131 -2.42 26.01 5.05
CA ASP A 131 -3.64 25.91 5.87
C ASP A 131 -4.17 27.29 6.33
N LYS A 132 -3.37 28.35 6.14
CA LYS A 132 -3.73 29.69 6.62
C LYS A 132 -4.86 30.30 5.81
N THR A 133 -5.75 31.03 6.47
CA THR A 133 -6.79 31.82 5.81
C THR A 133 -6.18 32.77 4.79
N GLY A 134 -6.63 32.67 3.53
CA GLY A 134 -6.13 33.48 2.42
C GLY A 134 -4.87 32.93 1.72
N ALA A 135 -4.38 31.77 2.13
CA ALA A 135 -3.33 31.06 1.40
C ALA A 135 -3.79 30.68 -0.02
N PRO A 136 -2.86 30.60 -1.00
CA PRO A 136 -3.19 30.13 -2.33
C PRO A 136 -3.64 28.66 -2.30
N HIS A 137 -4.55 28.29 -3.20
CA HIS A 137 -4.96 26.89 -3.35
C HIS A 137 -3.81 26.07 -3.93
N VAL A 138 -3.45 24.98 -3.24
CA VAL A 138 -2.42 24.04 -3.65
C VAL A 138 -3.04 22.67 -3.84
N VAL A 139 -2.69 22.00 -4.94
CA VAL A 139 -3.15 20.65 -5.25
C VAL A 139 -1.94 19.76 -5.46
N VAL A 140 -2.00 18.56 -4.91
CA VAL A 140 -1.03 17.49 -5.15
C VAL A 140 -1.72 16.44 -6.01
N LEU A 141 -1.07 16.05 -7.11
CA LEU A 141 -1.60 15.05 -8.05
C LEU A 141 -0.90 13.71 -7.84
N SER A 142 -1.68 12.65 -7.92
CA SER A 142 -1.23 11.26 -7.90
C SER A 142 -1.00 10.76 -9.34
N HIS A 143 -0.27 9.65 -9.48
CA HIS A 143 -0.05 9.01 -10.79
C HIS A 143 -1.30 8.33 -11.34
N GLU A 144 -2.23 7.97 -10.46
CA GLU A 144 -3.55 7.47 -10.83
C GLU A 144 -4.58 8.58 -10.54
N LEU A 145 -5.37 8.92 -11.55
CA LEU A 145 -6.53 9.81 -11.48
C LEU A 145 -7.81 9.00 -11.34
#